data_AF-A0A7X3FEY4-F1
#
_entry.id   AF-A0A7X3FEY4-F1
#
_cell.length_a   1.000
_cell.length_b   1.000
_cell.length_c   1.000
_cell.angle_alpha   90.00
_cell.angle_beta   90.00
_cell.angle_gamma   90.00
#
_symmetry.space_group_name_H-M   'P 1'
#
loop_
_entity.id
_entity.type
_entity.pdbx_description
1 polymer ?
#
loop_
_entity_poly.entity_id
_entity_poly.type
_entity_poly.pdbx_seq_one_letter_code
_entity_poly.pdbx_strand_id
1 'polypeptide(L)'
;MNVYWGDLHNHCGISYGFGSLENALAAARGQLDFCAIIGHASWSDMPARTNGLEYLVDFHTEGFAKLRRDWEVVRDTVKKFHVPHEFVTFQGYEAHSSRYGDHHFLSPDDELPLAEGSSIAAILEQLNGYRVIAVPHHVGYTPGYRGGNWDSFNPAVSPIVEVYSKHGSGLSDQSPYPYYHDMGPRDSRSSVYAALERKLRFGFVGSTDHHAGYPGSYGDGRVAVLAESKTREAIWEAILARRTYAVTGDKIGCRFTLNKAPMGSELTAVQREFELEVTGCDQLDKVVVFKNLKPHKVFTGEVLAHNTCSGADSSNAGLRTYKVKIESGWGNAKNGCFWEGRADITGGSLLSTETCFRGRSILAPTPDIQDDPGMNALGNAIVSQSESTVEWTCTTFRNPTTLHSHTGGLILEVKGDRHTVIQVELNGTRIEATIGELLLGNRTAHLRAYNSEAFVIHRAVHERLYTLRETWRDDTIESDCDVYHVEIRQVNGQCAWISPIYALA
;
A
#
# COMPACT_ATOMS: atom_id res chain seq x y z
N MET A 1 -9.85 -3.56 -17.85
CA MET A 1 -8.86 -2.67 -17.21
C MET A 1 -7.81 -3.51 -16.51
N ASN A 2 -6.58 -3.03 -16.46
CA ASN A 2 -5.46 -3.66 -15.75
C ASN A 2 -5.35 -3.04 -14.34
N VAL A 3 -4.71 -3.76 -13.42
CA VAL A 3 -4.37 -3.24 -12.09
C VAL A 3 -2.92 -2.76 -12.12
N TYR A 4 -2.72 -1.50 -11.73
CA TYR A 4 -1.40 -0.91 -11.53
C TYR A 4 -1.19 -0.59 -10.06
N TRP A 5 0.04 -0.78 -9.56
CA TRP A 5 0.40 -0.63 -8.17
C TRP A 5 1.26 0.61 -7.97
N GLY A 6 0.96 1.40 -6.95
CA GLY A 6 1.75 2.59 -6.67
C GLY A 6 1.73 3.02 -5.21
N ASP A 7 2.34 4.18 -4.99
CA ASP A 7 2.43 4.87 -3.70
C ASP A 7 2.31 6.37 -3.97
N LEU A 8 1.25 7.00 -3.46
CA LEU A 8 0.93 8.41 -3.75
C LEU A 8 1.39 9.36 -2.65
N HIS A 9 1.93 8.82 -1.55
CA HIS A 9 2.34 9.60 -0.39
C HIS A 9 3.58 8.97 0.24
N ASN A 10 4.75 9.47 -0.16
CA ASN A 10 6.05 9.08 0.37
C ASN A 10 6.96 10.30 0.48
N HIS A 11 7.75 10.38 1.55
CA HIS A 11 8.68 11.47 1.75
C HIS A 11 10.14 11.00 1.66
N CYS A 12 10.99 11.93 1.27
CA CYS A 12 12.45 11.76 1.31
C CYS A 12 13.12 13.08 1.72
N GLY A 13 14.43 13.14 1.56
CA GLY A 13 15.27 14.29 1.90
C GLY A 13 15.06 15.55 1.05
N ILE A 14 13.96 15.70 0.31
CA ILE A 14 13.60 16.95 -0.39
C ILE A 14 13.00 18.00 0.55
N SER A 15 12.49 17.59 1.72
CA SER A 15 12.13 18.46 2.84
C SER A 15 12.87 17.98 4.11
N TYR A 16 12.15 17.66 5.19
CA TYR A 16 12.71 17.17 6.45
C TYR A 16 12.70 15.63 6.61
N GLY A 17 12.43 14.89 5.53
CA GLY A 17 12.68 13.44 5.48
C GLY A 17 14.16 13.11 5.23
N PHE A 18 14.45 11.84 4.94
CA PHE A 18 15.80 11.33 4.69
C PHE A 18 15.89 10.59 3.35
N GLY A 19 17.11 10.38 2.85
CA GLY A 19 17.38 9.70 1.59
C GLY A 19 17.20 10.61 0.37
N SER A 20 17.91 10.33 -0.72
CA SER A 20 17.79 11.15 -1.93
C SER A 20 16.50 10.87 -2.72
N LEU A 21 16.06 11.86 -3.49
CA LEU A 21 14.92 11.76 -4.40
C LEU A 21 15.15 10.68 -5.46
N GLU A 22 16.35 10.61 -6.03
CA GLU A 22 16.72 9.64 -7.05
C GLU A 22 16.69 8.20 -6.50
N ASN A 23 17.13 7.99 -5.27
CA ASN A 23 17.08 6.69 -4.62
C ASN A 23 15.63 6.26 -4.36
N ALA A 24 14.78 7.18 -3.88
CA ALA A 24 13.36 6.91 -3.67
C ALA A 24 12.66 6.55 -4.99
N LEU A 25 12.90 7.30 -6.06
CA LEU A 25 12.32 7.03 -7.39
C LEU A 25 12.85 5.72 -8.01
N ALA A 26 14.13 5.40 -7.81
CA ALA A 26 14.71 4.13 -8.25
C ALA A 26 14.12 2.93 -7.49
N ALA A 27 13.95 3.05 -6.17
CA ALA A 27 13.31 2.03 -5.34
C ALA A 27 11.83 1.82 -5.73
N ALA A 28 11.12 2.90 -6.04
CA ALA A 28 9.75 2.84 -6.55
C ALA A 28 9.70 2.11 -7.91
N ARG A 29 10.53 2.50 -8.88
CA ARG A 29 10.58 1.88 -10.22
C ARG A 29 10.88 0.37 -10.17
N GLY A 30 11.64 -0.07 -9.18
CA GLY A 30 11.96 -1.49 -9.00
C GLY A 30 10.79 -2.37 -8.54
N GLN A 31 9.68 -1.80 -8.03
CA GLN A 31 8.59 -2.59 -7.43
C GLN A 31 7.16 -2.06 -7.68
N LEU A 32 7.02 -0.83 -8.19
CA LEU A 32 5.76 -0.11 -8.45
C LEU A 32 5.64 0.29 -9.93
N ASP A 33 4.40 0.46 -10.37
CA ASP A 33 4.06 0.98 -11.70
C ASP A 33 4.03 2.52 -11.72
N PHE A 34 3.71 3.14 -10.59
CA PHE A 34 3.68 4.59 -10.45
C PHE A 34 3.97 5.06 -9.02
N CYS A 35 4.42 6.30 -8.86
CA CYS A 35 4.52 6.92 -7.53
C CYS A 35 4.37 8.45 -7.55
N ALA A 36 4.20 9.01 -6.36
CA ALA A 36 4.44 10.42 -6.08
C ALA A 36 5.39 10.54 -4.88
N ILE A 37 6.37 11.43 -4.99
CA ILE A 37 7.23 11.81 -3.86
C ILE A 37 6.75 13.17 -3.39
N ILE A 38 6.32 13.24 -2.14
CA ILE A 38 5.62 14.38 -1.57
C ILE A 38 6.58 15.11 -0.63
N GLY A 39 6.84 16.37 -0.93
CA GLY A 39 7.60 17.25 -0.04
C GLY A 39 6.66 17.98 0.92
N HIS A 40 7.06 18.11 2.18
CA HIS A 40 6.36 18.95 3.15
C HIS A 40 6.54 20.43 2.80
N ALA A 41 5.45 21.16 2.53
CA ALA A 41 5.51 22.52 1.98
C ALA A 41 5.01 23.62 2.93
N SER A 42 3.98 23.34 3.74
CA SER A 42 3.39 24.38 4.61
C SER A 42 2.59 23.82 5.77
N TRP A 43 2.38 24.65 6.80
CA TRP A 43 1.44 24.40 7.88
C TRP A 43 0.72 25.69 8.25
N SER A 44 -0.53 25.81 7.79
CA SER A 44 -1.28 27.08 7.79
C SER A 44 -1.64 27.61 9.19
N ASP A 45 -1.86 26.71 10.14
CA ASP A 45 -2.25 26.97 11.53
C ASP A 45 -1.20 26.41 12.51
N MET A 46 0.07 26.40 12.10
CA MET A 46 1.21 26.03 12.94
C MET A 46 1.24 26.90 14.21
N PRO A 47 1.50 26.33 15.40
CA PRO A 47 1.56 27.12 16.62
C PRO A 47 2.66 28.19 16.54
N ALA A 48 2.45 29.30 17.26
CA ALA A 48 3.46 30.33 17.38
C ALA A 48 4.72 29.78 18.05
N ARG A 49 5.89 30.27 17.61
CA ARG A 49 7.18 29.93 18.22
C ARG A 49 7.27 30.49 19.64
N THR A 50 7.08 29.64 20.64
CA THR A 50 7.18 29.97 22.08
C THR A 50 8.13 29.03 22.78
N ASN A 51 8.50 29.34 24.04
CA ASN A 51 9.32 28.45 24.87
C ASN A 51 8.71 27.04 24.95
N GLY A 52 9.47 26.03 24.52
CA GLY A 52 9.07 24.63 24.44
C GLY A 52 8.57 24.17 23.06
N LEU A 53 8.35 25.10 22.11
CA LEU A 53 7.90 24.81 20.74
C LEU A 53 8.91 25.24 19.68
N GLU A 54 10.07 25.79 20.07
CA GLU A 54 11.10 26.24 19.13
C GLU A 54 11.51 25.12 18.17
N TYR A 55 11.85 23.95 18.70
CA TYR A 55 12.25 22.82 17.88
C TYR A 55 11.18 22.45 16.85
N LEU A 56 9.92 22.33 17.28
CA LEU A 56 8.82 21.97 16.39
C LEU A 56 8.68 23.00 15.25
N VAL A 57 8.65 24.29 15.58
CA VAL A 57 8.47 25.35 14.58
C VAL A 57 9.68 25.45 13.66
N ASP A 58 10.89 25.40 14.20
CA ASP A 58 12.14 25.53 13.44
C ASP A 58 12.30 24.34 12.49
N PHE A 59 12.09 23.11 12.98
CA PHE A 59 12.14 21.88 12.17
C PHE A 59 11.23 21.94 10.93
N HIS A 60 9.96 22.31 11.11
CA HIS A 60 9.02 22.40 9.99
C HIS A 60 9.37 23.56 9.06
N THR A 61 9.67 24.75 9.61
CA THR A 61 9.98 25.95 8.81
C THR A 61 11.23 25.75 7.95
N GLU A 62 12.27 25.11 8.48
CA GLU A 62 13.49 24.78 7.74
C GLU A 62 13.21 23.77 6.62
N GLY A 63 12.42 22.72 6.89
CA GLY A 63 12.03 21.74 5.87
C GLY A 63 11.20 22.35 4.74
N PHE A 64 10.24 23.23 5.06
CA PHE A 64 9.45 23.97 4.07
C PHE A 64 10.35 24.88 3.22
N ALA A 65 11.27 25.60 3.86
CA ALA A 65 12.21 26.48 3.15
C ALA A 65 13.16 25.69 2.24
N LYS A 66 13.61 24.50 2.66
CA LYS A 66 14.40 23.58 1.85
C LYS A 66 13.65 23.14 0.59
N LEU A 67 12.41 22.66 0.73
CA LEU A 67 11.59 22.29 -0.42
C LEU A 67 11.38 23.46 -1.37
N ARG A 68 11.03 24.65 -0.84
CA ARG A 68 10.76 25.85 -1.64
C ARG A 68 11.98 26.27 -2.46
N ARG A 69 13.17 26.23 -1.86
CA ARG A 69 14.43 26.58 -2.55
C ARG A 69 14.73 25.61 -3.69
N ASP A 70 14.46 24.33 -3.51
CA ASP A 70 14.90 23.27 -4.43
C ASP A 70 13.76 22.76 -5.34
N TRP A 71 12.57 23.39 -5.32
CA TRP A 71 11.36 22.88 -5.98
C TRP A 71 11.49 22.68 -7.49
N GLU A 72 12.20 23.58 -8.18
CA GLU A 72 12.48 23.40 -9.61
C GLU A 72 13.27 22.12 -9.89
N VAL A 73 14.29 21.85 -9.06
CA VAL A 73 15.11 20.63 -9.16
C VAL A 73 14.27 19.39 -8.87
N VAL A 74 13.41 19.44 -7.83
CA VAL A 74 12.51 18.33 -7.50
C VAL A 74 11.60 18.00 -8.68
N ARG A 75 10.91 18.99 -9.25
CA ARG A 75 10.01 18.81 -10.39
C ARG A 75 10.72 18.22 -11.60
N ASP A 76 11.88 18.77 -11.95
CA ASP A 76 12.69 18.30 -13.07
C ASP A 76 13.15 16.86 -12.88
N THR A 77 13.57 16.47 -11.68
CA THR A 77 13.97 15.10 -11.39
C THR A 77 12.77 14.14 -11.46
N VAL A 78 11.63 14.48 -10.85
CA VAL A 78 10.40 13.66 -10.92
C VAL A 78 9.94 13.49 -12.38
N LYS A 79 9.98 14.56 -13.18
CA LYS A 79 9.66 14.55 -14.62
C LYS A 79 10.57 13.62 -15.41
N LYS A 80 11.89 13.67 -15.18
CA LYS A 80 12.88 12.81 -15.87
C LYS A 80 12.69 11.32 -15.58
N PHE A 81 12.13 10.97 -14.42
CA PHE A 81 11.86 9.57 -14.09
C PHE A 81 10.60 9.01 -14.75
N HIS A 82 9.71 9.86 -15.27
CA HIS A 82 8.54 9.43 -15.99
C HIS A 82 8.89 8.79 -17.33
N VAL A 83 8.51 7.52 -17.49
CA VAL A 83 8.60 6.81 -18.76
C VAL A 83 7.25 6.13 -18.99
N PRO A 84 6.40 6.63 -19.91
CA PRO A 84 5.11 6.03 -20.21
C PRO A 84 5.24 4.53 -20.50
N HIS A 85 4.26 3.75 -20.05
CA HIS A 85 4.21 2.29 -20.13
C HIS A 85 5.23 1.52 -19.28
N GLU A 86 6.23 2.20 -18.70
CA GLU A 86 7.22 1.59 -17.81
C GLU A 86 7.01 2.02 -16.36
N PHE A 87 7.12 3.33 -16.09
CA PHE A 87 7.04 3.92 -14.76
C PHE A 87 6.45 5.34 -14.79
N VAL A 88 5.34 5.54 -14.08
CA VAL A 88 4.62 6.82 -14.07
C VAL A 88 4.94 7.62 -12.81
N THR A 89 5.24 8.91 -12.95
CA THR A 89 5.42 9.81 -11.81
C THR A 89 4.36 10.92 -11.82
N PHE A 90 3.98 11.34 -10.62
CA PHE A 90 3.13 12.51 -10.36
C PHE A 90 3.90 13.54 -9.53
N GLN A 91 3.58 14.81 -9.74
CA GLN A 91 4.08 15.90 -8.91
C GLN A 91 3.18 16.07 -7.68
N GLY A 92 3.77 16.48 -6.56
CA GLY A 92 2.98 16.77 -5.38
C GLY A 92 3.77 17.29 -4.19
N TYR A 93 3.03 17.82 -3.23
CA TYR A 93 3.55 18.34 -1.97
C TYR A 93 2.44 18.30 -0.91
N GLU A 94 2.83 18.35 0.36
CA GLU A 94 1.91 18.28 1.48
C GLU A 94 1.72 19.64 2.15
N ALA A 95 0.48 19.93 2.54
CA ALA A 95 0.14 21.00 3.44
C ALA A 95 -0.55 20.47 4.69
N HIS A 96 -0.04 20.91 5.82
CA HIS A 96 -0.55 20.59 7.13
C HIS A 96 -1.66 21.53 7.57
N SER A 97 -2.65 20.98 8.26
CA SER A 97 -3.61 21.79 9.02
C SER A 97 -4.16 21.06 10.23
N SER A 98 -4.19 21.74 11.37
CA SER A 98 -4.92 21.25 12.53
C SER A 98 -6.43 21.32 12.37
N ARG A 99 -6.92 22.37 11.71
CA ARG A 99 -8.35 22.59 11.47
C ARG A 99 -8.94 21.68 10.40
N TYR A 100 -8.21 21.45 9.31
CA TYR A 100 -8.71 20.73 8.14
C TYR A 100 -8.19 19.29 8.07
N GLY A 101 -7.18 18.95 8.87
CA GLY A 101 -6.38 17.74 8.68
C GLY A 101 -5.35 17.94 7.55
N ASP A 102 -4.46 16.97 7.39
CA ASP A 102 -3.39 17.07 6.41
C ASP A 102 -3.82 16.58 5.05
N HIS A 103 -3.30 17.27 4.04
CA HIS A 103 -3.58 16.97 2.66
C HIS A 103 -2.30 17.02 1.84
N HIS A 104 -2.10 16.01 1.02
CA HIS A 104 -1.14 16.11 -0.07
C HIS A 104 -1.86 16.51 -1.36
N PHE A 105 -1.24 17.40 -2.10
CA PHE A 105 -1.68 17.84 -3.42
C PHE A 105 -1.00 16.98 -4.47
N LEU A 106 -1.76 16.48 -5.43
CA LEU A 106 -1.28 15.58 -6.47
C LEU A 106 -1.64 16.14 -7.84
N SER A 107 -0.68 16.13 -8.77
CA SER A 107 -0.87 16.62 -10.13
C SER A 107 -0.17 15.75 -11.18
N PRO A 108 -0.80 15.52 -12.35
CA PRO A 108 -0.14 14.96 -13.52
C PRO A 108 0.67 16.01 -14.30
N ASP A 109 0.58 17.30 -13.94
CA ASP A 109 1.27 18.38 -14.64
C ASP A 109 2.68 18.54 -14.09
N ASP A 110 3.70 18.48 -14.97
CA ASP A 110 5.10 18.56 -14.55
C ASP A 110 5.47 19.92 -13.92
N GLU A 111 4.71 20.98 -14.25
CA GLU A 111 4.99 22.36 -13.88
C GLU A 111 4.20 22.82 -12.63
N LEU A 112 3.63 21.91 -11.84
CA LEU A 112 2.88 22.22 -10.61
C LEU A 112 3.65 23.23 -9.72
N PRO A 113 3.14 24.45 -9.45
CA PRO A 113 3.81 25.38 -8.55
C PRO A 113 3.59 25.00 -7.08
N LEU A 114 4.48 25.44 -6.19
CA LEU A 114 4.18 25.44 -4.76
C LEU A 114 3.20 26.57 -4.47
N ALA A 115 2.06 26.22 -3.88
CA ALA A 115 1.09 27.19 -3.37
C ALA A 115 0.84 26.95 -1.87
N GLU A 116 0.66 28.05 -1.15
CA GLU A 116 0.44 28.08 0.29
C GLU A 116 -0.81 28.90 0.60
N GLY A 117 -1.61 28.50 1.57
CA GLY A 117 -2.84 29.20 1.89
C GLY A 117 -3.40 28.81 3.25
N SER A 118 -4.33 29.63 3.76
CA SER A 118 -4.97 29.41 5.06
C SER A 118 -6.03 28.29 5.06
N SER A 119 -6.27 27.65 3.91
CA SER A 119 -7.20 26.54 3.74
C SER A 119 -6.89 25.79 2.44
N ILE A 120 -7.44 24.59 2.29
CA ILE A 120 -7.36 23.81 1.05
C ILE A 120 -7.93 24.59 -0.14
N ALA A 121 -9.06 25.28 0.04
CA ALA A 121 -9.66 26.11 -1.00
C ALA A 121 -8.74 27.27 -1.44
N ALA A 122 -8.04 27.92 -0.49
CA ALA A 122 -7.13 29.02 -0.81
C ALA A 122 -5.86 28.54 -1.54
N ILE A 123 -5.38 27.33 -1.25
CA ILE A 123 -4.30 26.70 -2.00
C ILE A 123 -4.77 26.38 -3.42
N LEU A 124 -5.94 25.74 -3.57
CA LEU A 124 -6.50 25.38 -4.87
C LEU A 124 -6.82 26.59 -5.76
N GLU A 125 -7.20 27.73 -5.18
CA GLU A 125 -7.40 28.98 -5.92
C GLU A 125 -6.11 29.47 -6.60
N GLN A 126 -4.97 29.36 -5.92
CA GLN A 126 -3.66 29.70 -6.49
C GLN A 126 -3.21 28.68 -7.55
N LEU A 127 -3.68 27.44 -7.44
CA LEU A 127 -3.45 26.38 -8.42
C LEU A 127 -4.49 26.36 -9.54
N ASN A 128 -5.33 27.39 -9.66
CA ASN A 128 -6.30 27.48 -10.74
C ASN A 128 -5.60 27.44 -12.11
N GLY A 129 -6.06 26.54 -12.97
CA GLY A 129 -5.44 26.26 -14.28
C GLY A 129 -4.52 25.03 -14.29
N TYR A 130 -4.19 24.46 -13.13
CA TYR A 130 -3.50 23.17 -13.03
C TYR A 130 -4.49 22.05 -12.72
N ARG A 131 -4.21 20.84 -13.21
CA ARG A 131 -4.93 19.63 -12.81
C ARG A 131 -4.40 19.21 -11.45
N VAL A 132 -5.17 19.44 -10.39
CA VAL A 132 -4.73 19.11 -9.04
C VAL A 132 -5.90 18.56 -8.23
N ILE A 133 -5.59 17.57 -7.39
CA ILE A 133 -6.49 17.10 -6.33
C ILE A 133 -5.82 17.29 -4.98
N ALA A 134 -6.61 17.47 -3.93
CA ALA A 134 -6.16 17.48 -2.54
C ALA A 134 -6.62 16.18 -1.89
N VAL A 135 -5.68 15.35 -1.44
CA VAL A 135 -5.96 14.03 -0.88
C VAL A 135 -5.76 14.11 0.64
N PRO A 136 -6.84 14.02 1.44
CA PRO A 136 -6.70 13.94 2.89
C PRO A 136 -6.05 12.62 3.28
N HIS A 137 -5.10 12.66 4.20
CA HIS A 137 -4.36 11.47 4.65
C HIS A 137 -4.28 11.33 6.17
N HIS A 138 -3.96 10.10 6.61
CA HIS A 138 -4.02 9.63 8.00
C HIS A 138 -5.20 10.25 8.81
N VAL A 139 -6.40 10.24 8.22
CA VAL A 139 -7.54 11.08 8.64
C VAL A 139 -8.06 10.77 10.04
N GLY A 140 -7.67 9.64 10.62
CA GLY A 140 -8.22 9.13 11.87
C GLY A 140 -7.88 9.93 13.11
N TYR A 141 -6.98 10.93 13.07
CA TYR A 141 -6.61 11.71 14.26
C TYR A 141 -7.76 12.53 14.87
N THR A 142 -7.52 13.08 16.06
CA THR A 142 -8.47 13.94 16.78
C THR A 142 -8.90 15.16 15.95
N PRO A 143 -10.22 15.46 15.87
CA PRO A 143 -10.72 16.68 15.22
C PRO A 143 -10.08 17.95 15.80
N GLY A 144 -9.67 18.88 14.93
CA GLY A 144 -9.04 20.14 15.35
C GLY A 144 -7.58 20.04 15.76
N TYR A 145 -6.97 18.85 15.66
CA TYR A 145 -5.53 18.66 15.87
C TYR A 145 -4.80 18.23 14.61
N ARG A 146 -5.20 17.09 14.01
CA ARG A 146 -4.71 16.55 12.71
C ARG A 146 -5.75 15.68 12.00
N GLY A 147 -6.94 15.50 12.60
CA GLY A 147 -8.01 14.67 12.08
C GLY A 147 -8.67 15.25 10.84
N GLY A 148 -9.12 14.37 9.94
CA GLY A 148 -9.89 14.76 8.76
C GLY A 148 -11.17 15.52 9.15
N ASN A 149 -11.41 16.64 8.47
CA ASN A 149 -12.60 17.47 8.70
C ASN A 149 -13.64 17.25 7.59
N TRP A 150 -14.59 16.35 7.87
CA TRP A 150 -15.66 15.99 6.93
C TRP A 150 -16.68 17.09 6.66
N ASP A 151 -16.75 18.15 7.49
CA ASP A 151 -17.61 19.31 7.24
C ASP A 151 -17.05 20.24 6.17
N SER A 152 -15.73 20.23 5.99
CA SER A 152 -15.04 20.98 4.92
C SER A 152 -14.69 20.14 3.70
N PHE A 153 -15.00 18.83 3.73
CA PHE A 153 -14.63 17.91 2.66
C PHE A 153 -15.37 18.25 1.35
N ASN A 154 -14.63 18.30 0.24
CA ASN A 154 -15.18 18.59 -1.08
C ASN A 154 -14.82 17.47 -2.07
N PRO A 155 -15.77 16.60 -2.46
CA PRO A 155 -15.51 15.48 -3.36
C PRO A 155 -15.10 15.89 -4.78
N ALA A 156 -15.35 17.14 -5.19
CA ALA A 156 -14.95 17.63 -6.50
C ALA A 156 -13.43 17.81 -6.65
N VAL A 157 -12.73 17.99 -5.53
CA VAL A 157 -11.27 18.21 -5.49
C VAL A 157 -10.54 17.15 -4.66
N SER A 158 -11.27 16.32 -3.92
CA SER A 158 -10.77 15.20 -3.12
C SER A 158 -11.48 13.90 -3.53
N PRO A 159 -11.23 13.37 -4.75
CA PRO A 159 -11.91 12.17 -5.22
C PRO A 159 -11.45 10.92 -4.46
N ILE A 160 -10.30 10.96 -3.79
CA ILE A 160 -9.73 9.84 -3.04
C ILE A 160 -9.34 10.28 -1.62
N VAL A 161 -9.35 9.32 -0.70
CA VAL A 161 -8.97 9.49 0.72
C VAL A 161 -8.00 8.37 1.08
N GLU A 162 -6.89 8.71 1.74
CA GLU A 162 -5.99 7.69 2.27
C GLU A 162 -6.61 7.03 3.51
N VAL A 163 -6.84 5.73 3.41
CA VAL A 163 -7.47 4.93 4.47
C VAL A 163 -6.46 4.11 5.27
N TYR A 164 -5.23 3.98 4.77
CA TYR A 164 -4.14 3.25 5.39
C TYR A 164 -2.78 3.80 4.98
N SER A 165 -1.92 3.96 5.97
CA SER A 165 -0.48 4.19 5.80
C SER A 165 0.28 3.64 6.99
N LYS A 166 1.56 4.02 7.13
CA LYS A 166 2.38 3.68 8.29
C LYS A 166 1.83 4.26 9.61
N HIS A 167 0.95 5.25 9.54
CA HIS A 167 0.15 5.69 10.69
C HIS A 167 -0.80 4.60 11.20
N GLY A 168 -1.29 3.73 10.30
CA GLY A 168 -2.28 2.69 10.56
C GLY A 168 -3.53 2.87 9.68
N SER A 169 -4.62 2.14 9.99
CA SER A 169 -5.89 2.28 9.28
C SER A 169 -6.78 3.36 9.89
N GLY A 170 -7.20 4.32 9.06
CA GLY A 170 -8.14 5.39 9.42
C GLY A 170 -9.62 5.05 9.21
N LEU A 171 -9.95 3.80 8.87
CA LEU A 171 -11.32 3.41 8.51
C LEU A 171 -12.31 3.59 9.67
N SER A 172 -11.94 3.12 10.86
CA SER A 172 -12.71 3.24 12.10
C SER A 172 -11.79 3.08 13.32
N ASP A 173 -12.29 3.41 14.51
CA ASP A 173 -11.60 3.19 15.79
C ASP A 173 -11.38 1.70 16.10
N GLN A 174 -12.14 0.80 15.47
CA GLN A 174 -12.04 -0.67 15.61
C GLN A 174 -11.22 -1.34 14.49
N SER A 175 -10.75 -0.57 13.50
CA SER A 175 -10.01 -1.13 12.37
C SER A 175 -8.65 -1.73 12.80
N PRO A 176 -8.13 -2.75 12.10
CA PRO A 176 -6.77 -3.25 12.37
C PRO A 176 -5.73 -2.13 12.16
N TYR A 177 -4.52 -2.33 12.66
CA TYR A 177 -3.43 -1.34 12.57
C TYR A 177 -3.79 0.01 13.23
N PRO A 178 -3.80 0.07 14.57
CA PRO A 178 -4.11 1.30 15.30
C PRO A 178 -3.04 2.37 15.11
N TYR A 179 -3.40 3.62 15.41
CA TYR A 179 -2.45 4.73 15.38
C TYR A 179 -1.57 4.71 16.64
N TYR A 180 -0.26 4.58 16.43
CA TYR A 180 0.76 4.63 17.50
C TYR A 180 1.78 5.76 17.31
N HIS A 181 1.57 6.62 16.31
CA HIS A 181 2.38 7.80 16.11
C HIS A 181 2.19 8.82 17.26
N ASP A 182 3.17 9.70 17.47
CA ASP A 182 3.15 10.70 18.54
C ASP A 182 2.05 11.78 18.37
N MET A 183 1.51 11.93 17.17
CA MET A 183 0.33 12.75 16.88
C MET A 183 -0.96 12.27 17.60
N GLY A 184 -0.98 11.04 18.13
CA GLY A 184 -2.04 10.59 19.03
C GLY A 184 -2.93 9.44 18.51
N PRO A 185 -4.04 9.15 19.19
CA PRO A 185 -4.91 8.03 18.88
C PRO A 185 -5.88 8.35 17.72
N ARG A 186 -6.63 7.32 17.31
CA ARG A 186 -7.77 7.50 16.41
C ARG A 186 -9.00 8.06 17.14
N ASP A 187 -9.79 8.83 16.42
CA ASP A 187 -11.09 9.35 16.82
C ASP A 187 -12.13 8.99 15.75
N SER A 188 -13.23 8.34 16.16
CA SER A 188 -14.25 7.85 15.22
C SER A 188 -14.93 8.98 14.44
N ARG A 189 -14.95 10.21 14.97
CA ARG A 189 -15.56 11.37 14.28
C ARG A 189 -14.80 11.78 13.01
N SER A 190 -13.49 11.54 12.98
CA SER A 190 -12.64 11.81 11.81
C SER A 190 -12.43 10.56 10.94
N SER A 191 -13.00 9.42 11.31
CA SER A 191 -12.81 8.17 10.59
C SER A 191 -13.47 8.17 9.22
N VAL A 192 -12.98 7.33 8.31
CA VAL A 192 -13.58 7.17 6.97
C VAL A 192 -15.02 6.66 7.08
N TYR A 193 -15.32 5.79 8.05
CA TYR A 193 -16.69 5.33 8.26
C TYR A 193 -17.64 6.47 8.61
N ALA A 194 -17.23 7.45 9.41
CA ALA A 194 -18.04 8.65 9.67
C ALA A 194 -18.32 9.45 8.37
N ALA A 195 -17.39 9.48 7.42
CA ALA A 195 -17.62 10.09 6.10
C ALA A 195 -18.58 9.27 5.23
N LEU A 196 -18.51 7.94 5.29
CA LEU A 196 -19.39 7.04 4.53
C LEU A 196 -20.82 7.03 5.07
N GLU A 197 -21.03 7.18 6.38
CA GLU A 197 -22.37 7.37 6.98
C GLU A 197 -23.07 8.60 6.40
N ARG A 198 -22.29 9.67 6.16
CA ARG A 198 -22.73 10.91 5.50
C ARG A 198 -22.83 10.79 3.98
N LYS A 199 -22.57 9.62 3.41
CA LYS A 199 -22.59 9.34 1.97
C LYS A 199 -21.63 10.22 1.17
N LEU A 200 -20.53 10.69 1.75
CA LEU A 200 -19.52 11.46 1.01
C LEU A 200 -18.90 10.59 -0.09
N ARG A 201 -18.58 11.20 -1.24
CA ARG A 201 -18.13 10.51 -2.46
C ARG A 201 -16.61 10.52 -2.57
N PHE A 202 -15.98 9.35 -2.42
CA PHE A 202 -14.53 9.21 -2.59
C PHE A 202 -14.12 7.73 -2.76
N GLY A 203 -12.95 7.51 -3.35
CA GLY A 203 -12.27 6.22 -3.41
C GLY A 203 -11.26 6.07 -2.27
N PHE A 204 -10.84 4.84 -2.02
CA PHE A 204 -9.83 4.52 -1.02
C PHE A 204 -8.46 4.43 -1.69
N VAL A 205 -7.44 4.97 -1.02
CA VAL A 205 -6.03 4.74 -1.35
C VAL A 205 -5.25 4.36 -0.11
N GLY A 206 -4.14 3.66 -0.32
CA GLY A 206 -3.15 3.41 0.70
C GLY A 206 -1.79 3.88 0.17
N SER A 207 -0.98 4.42 1.07
CA SER A 207 0.35 4.94 0.73
C SER A 207 1.28 4.68 1.89
N THR A 208 2.59 4.88 1.72
CA THR A 208 3.50 4.53 2.80
C THR A 208 3.58 5.59 3.90
N ASP A 209 3.50 6.88 3.56
CA ASP A 209 3.85 8.00 4.45
C ASP A 209 5.24 7.81 5.10
N HIS A 210 6.13 7.20 4.32
CA HIS A 210 7.43 6.79 4.81
C HIS A 210 8.42 7.94 4.63
N HIS A 211 9.16 8.26 5.69
CA HIS A 211 10.00 9.46 5.77
C HIS A 211 11.48 9.28 5.45
N ALA A 212 11.85 8.09 4.96
CA ALA A 212 13.22 7.76 4.55
C ALA A 212 13.34 7.29 3.08
N GLY A 213 12.47 7.76 2.18
CA GLY A 213 12.64 7.58 0.73
C GLY A 213 12.60 6.14 0.24
N TYR A 214 11.61 5.35 0.68
CA TYR A 214 11.37 4.00 0.16
C TYR A 214 9.89 3.78 -0.18
N PRO A 215 9.41 4.34 -1.31
CA PRO A 215 8.03 4.18 -1.76
C PRO A 215 7.67 2.71 -1.93
N GLY A 216 6.46 2.34 -1.52
CA GLY A 216 5.96 0.97 -1.56
C GLY A 216 6.64 0.02 -0.58
N SER A 217 7.32 0.51 0.47
CA SER A 217 7.82 -0.28 1.59
C SER A 217 6.76 -1.30 2.06
N TYR A 218 7.10 -2.59 1.98
CA TYR A 218 6.12 -3.66 2.14
C TYR A 218 5.51 -3.68 3.55
N GLY A 219 4.18 -3.55 3.63
CA GLY A 219 3.40 -3.49 4.87
C GLY A 219 3.08 -2.07 5.34
N ASP A 220 3.71 -1.03 4.76
CA ASP A 220 3.46 0.37 5.13
C ASP A 220 2.30 1.00 4.34
N GLY A 221 1.82 0.37 3.26
CA GLY A 221 0.69 0.83 2.45
C GLY A 221 1.04 0.97 0.96
N ARG A 222 0.09 0.61 0.08
CA ARG A 222 0.16 0.79 -1.37
C ARG A 222 -1.25 1.02 -1.93
N VAL A 223 -1.31 1.59 -3.13
CA VAL A 223 -2.55 1.79 -3.86
C VAL A 223 -2.58 0.92 -5.11
N ALA A 224 -3.74 0.34 -5.38
CA ALA A 224 -4.09 -0.26 -6.66
C ALA A 224 -4.94 0.72 -7.47
N VAL A 225 -4.69 0.84 -8.77
CA VAL A 225 -5.48 1.65 -9.71
C VAL A 225 -5.90 0.80 -10.91
N LEU A 226 -7.20 0.82 -11.23
CA LEU A 226 -7.76 0.17 -12.41
C LEU A 226 -7.81 1.14 -13.59
N ALA A 227 -6.84 1.00 -14.48
CA ALA A 227 -6.70 1.85 -15.66
C ALA A 227 -6.59 1.03 -16.96
N GLU A 228 -6.80 1.69 -18.09
CA GLU A 228 -6.69 1.07 -19.41
C GLU A 228 -5.23 0.78 -19.81
N SER A 229 -4.32 1.68 -19.44
CA SER A 229 -2.89 1.58 -19.75
C SER A 229 -2.03 2.19 -18.64
N LYS A 230 -0.75 1.80 -18.58
CA LYS A 230 0.23 2.39 -17.67
C LYS A 230 0.75 3.73 -18.20
N THR A 231 -0.11 4.72 -18.33
CA THR A 231 0.23 6.09 -18.72
C THR A 231 -0.22 7.07 -17.65
N ARG A 232 0.40 8.24 -17.59
CA ARG A 232 0.05 9.26 -16.60
C ARG A 232 -1.42 9.66 -16.73
N GLU A 233 -1.91 9.81 -17.94
CA GLU A 233 -3.29 10.20 -18.25
C GLU A 233 -4.29 9.13 -17.84
N ALA A 234 -4.04 7.85 -18.16
CA ALA A 234 -4.97 6.77 -17.83
C ALA A 234 -5.01 6.48 -16.32
N ILE A 235 -3.86 6.55 -15.64
CA ILE A 235 -3.80 6.40 -14.18
C ILE A 235 -4.48 7.60 -13.51
N TRP A 236 -4.23 8.82 -13.99
CA TRP A 236 -4.87 10.03 -13.47
C TRP A 236 -6.40 9.98 -13.61
N GLU A 237 -6.91 9.63 -14.80
CA GLU A 237 -8.36 9.50 -15.01
C GLU A 237 -8.97 8.42 -14.10
N ALA A 238 -8.29 7.29 -13.91
CA ALA A 238 -8.74 6.25 -12.99
C ALA A 238 -8.78 6.70 -11.53
N ILE A 239 -7.81 7.52 -11.09
CA ILE A 239 -7.80 8.15 -9.76
C ILE A 239 -9.01 9.09 -9.61
N LEU A 240 -9.25 9.97 -10.59
CA LEU A 240 -10.40 10.89 -10.57
C LEU A 240 -11.74 10.12 -10.55
N ALA A 241 -11.81 9.00 -11.27
CA ALA A 241 -12.97 8.12 -11.29
C ALA A 241 -13.06 7.16 -10.09
N ARG A 242 -12.15 7.29 -9.10
CA ARG A 242 -12.14 6.52 -7.85
C ARG A 242 -11.99 5.02 -8.06
N ARG A 243 -11.44 4.59 -9.20
CA ARG A 243 -11.17 3.18 -9.50
C ARG A 243 -9.87 2.74 -8.84
N THR A 244 -9.79 3.01 -7.55
CA THR A 244 -8.62 2.79 -6.70
C THR A 244 -8.98 1.87 -5.55
N TYR A 245 -7.99 1.30 -4.88
CA TYR A 245 -8.18 0.71 -3.57
C TYR A 245 -6.87 0.63 -2.79
N ALA A 246 -6.97 0.51 -1.47
CA ALA A 246 -5.83 0.45 -0.58
C ALA A 246 -5.43 -1.01 -0.31
N VAL A 247 -4.14 -1.28 -0.21
CA VAL A 247 -3.59 -2.53 0.33
C VAL A 247 -2.50 -2.22 1.34
N THR A 248 -2.28 -3.10 2.32
CA THR A 248 -1.23 -2.92 3.32
C THR A 248 0.17 -3.16 2.76
N GLY A 249 0.33 -4.14 1.86
CA GLY A 249 1.62 -4.53 1.32
C GLY A 249 1.48 -5.52 0.18
N ASP A 250 0.82 -6.65 0.42
CA ASP A 250 0.53 -7.65 -0.63
C ASP A 250 -0.27 -7.02 -1.78
N LYS A 251 0.07 -7.38 -3.02
CA LYS A 251 -0.66 -6.97 -4.23
C LYS A 251 -1.97 -7.75 -4.39
N ILE A 252 -2.87 -7.62 -3.40
CA ILE A 252 -4.18 -8.29 -3.36
C ILE A 252 -5.05 -7.79 -4.53
N GLY A 253 -5.21 -8.60 -5.55
CA GLY A 253 -6.03 -8.30 -6.73
C GLY A 253 -7.52 -8.34 -6.37
N CYS A 254 -8.28 -7.33 -6.78
CA CYS A 254 -9.74 -7.33 -6.63
C CYS A 254 -10.44 -6.68 -7.83
N ARG A 255 -11.46 -7.37 -8.35
CA ARG A 255 -12.47 -6.81 -9.25
C ARG A 255 -13.81 -6.85 -8.55
N PHE A 256 -14.37 -5.68 -8.26
CA PHE A 256 -15.70 -5.54 -7.68
C PHE A 256 -16.55 -4.68 -8.61
N THR A 257 -17.69 -5.20 -9.06
CA THR A 257 -18.58 -4.48 -9.97
C THR A 257 -20.04 -4.58 -9.54
N LEU A 258 -20.81 -3.57 -9.91
CA LEU A 258 -22.27 -3.53 -9.83
C LEU A 258 -22.80 -3.23 -11.24
N ASN A 259 -23.60 -4.14 -11.81
CA ASN A 259 -24.12 -4.03 -13.18
C ASN A 259 -23.00 -3.72 -14.18
N LYS A 260 -21.85 -4.39 -14.01
CA LYS A 260 -20.59 -4.21 -14.77
C LYS A 260 -19.86 -2.87 -14.56
N ALA A 261 -20.44 -1.93 -13.80
CA ALA A 261 -19.73 -0.71 -13.40
C ALA A 261 -18.74 -1.05 -12.27
N PRO A 262 -17.46 -0.63 -12.37
CA PRO A 262 -16.42 -0.99 -11.40
C PRO A 262 -16.59 -0.25 -10.07
N MET A 263 -15.88 -0.70 -9.03
CA MET A 263 -15.68 0.07 -7.80
C MET A 263 -15.26 1.52 -8.07
N GLY A 264 -15.71 2.44 -7.23
CA GLY A 264 -15.59 3.89 -7.42
C GLY A 264 -16.77 4.54 -8.16
N SER A 265 -17.56 3.74 -8.89
CA SER A 265 -18.69 4.23 -9.69
C SER A 265 -19.84 4.74 -8.84
N GLU A 266 -20.59 5.66 -9.44
CA GLU A 266 -21.90 6.11 -8.97
C GLU A 266 -22.92 5.84 -10.07
N LEU A 267 -24.01 5.13 -9.75
CA LEU A 267 -25.01 4.73 -10.73
C LEU A 267 -26.39 4.54 -10.11
N THR A 268 -27.43 4.84 -10.89
CA THR A 268 -28.81 4.50 -10.56
C THR A 268 -29.07 3.04 -10.90
N ALA A 269 -29.51 2.25 -9.91
CA ALA A 269 -29.77 0.83 -10.10
C ALA A 269 -30.80 0.31 -9.10
N VAL A 270 -31.97 -0.09 -9.63
CA VAL A 270 -33.02 -0.78 -8.88
C VAL A 270 -32.71 -2.28 -8.75
N GLN A 271 -32.27 -2.90 -9.84
CA GLN A 271 -31.76 -4.28 -9.84
C GLN A 271 -30.24 -4.22 -9.81
N ARG A 272 -29.64 -4.87 -8.80
CA ARG A 272 -28.20 -4.74 -8.53
C ARG A 272 -27.54 -6.11 -8.61
N GLU A 273 -26.87 -6.37 -9.73
CA GLU A 273 -26.08 -7.57 -9.97
C GLU A 273 -24.61 -7.30 -9.66
N PHE A 274 -24.06 -8.04 -8.71
CA PHE A 274 -22.69 -7.88 -8.29
C PHE A 274 -21.79 -9.01 -8.80
N GLU A 275 -20.56 -8.63 -9.15
CA GLU A 275 -19.46 -9.56 -9.37
C GLU A 275 -18.29 -9.19 -8.44
N LEU A 276 -17.75 -10.19 -7.74
CA LEU A 276 -16.56 -10.05 -6.90
C LEU A 276 -15.55 -11.13 -7.28
N GLU A 277 -14.36 -10.72 -7.71
CA GLU A 277 -13.20 -11.59 -7.89
C GLU A 277 -12.05 -11.09 -7.02
N VAL A 278 -11.47 -11.97 -6.21
CA VAL A 278 -10.32 -11.68 -5.34
C VAL A 278 -9.20 -12.65 -5.65
N THR A 279 -7.96 -12.15 -5.69
CA THR A 279 -6.73 -12.94 -5.75
C THR A 279 -5.74 -12.39 -4.73
N GLY A 280 -5.67 -13.05 -3.58
CA GLY A 280 -4.73 -12.76 -2.51
C GLY A 280 -3.32 -13.27 -2.79
N CYS A 281 -2.40 -12.90 -1.92
CA CYS A 281 -1.00 -13.31 -1.95
C CYS A 281 -0.64 -14.37 -0.90
N ASP A 282 -1.57 -14.61 0.02
CA ASP A 282 -1.60 -15.66 1.01
C ASP A 282 -3.06 -16.13 1.16
N GLN A 283 -3.30 -17.13 1.99
CA GLN A 283 -4.63 -17.64 2.29
C GLN A 283 -5.57 -16.51 2.73
N LEU A 284 -6.75 -16.43 2.08
CA LEU A 284 -7.83 -15.55 2.50
C LEU A 284 -8.35 -16.02 3.86
N ASP A 285 -8.40 -15.08 4.80
CA ASP A 285 -8.98 -15.29 6.13
C ASP A 285 -10.42 -14.78 6.17
N LYS A 286 -10.68 -13.60 5.59
CA LYS A 286 -12.03 -13.03 5.56
C LYS A 286 -12.20 -12.06 4.39
N VAL A 287 -13.33 -12.14 3.70
CA VAL A 287 -13.79 -11.14 2.74
C VAL A 287 -15.19 -10.68 3.16
N VAL A 288 -15.35 -9.39 3.39
CA VAL A 288 -16.63 -8.80 3.81
C VAL A 288 -17.07 -7.77 2.77
N VAL A 289 -18.25 -7.98 2.21
CA VAL A 289 -18.95 -6.94 1.46
C VAL A 289 -19.87 -6.23 2.44
N PHE A 290 -19.67 -4.93 2.59
CA PHE A 290 -20.54 -4.07 3.40
C PHE A 290 -21.57 -3.41 2.51
N LYS A 291 -22.76 -3.17 3.09
CA LYS A 291 -23.78 -2.27 2.57
C LYS A 291 -24.12 -1.30 3.68
N ASN A 292 -23.93 0.00 3.44
CA ASN A 292 -24.19 1.05 4.43
C ASN A 292 -23.50 0.76 5.78
N LEU A 293 -22.22 0.35 5.72
CA LEU A 293 -21.38 -0.04 6.86
C LEU A 293 -21.87 -1.25 7.67
N LYS A 294 -22.87 -1.98 7.18
CA LYS A 294 -23.31 -3.25 7.75
C LYS A 294 -22.82 -4.40 6.89
N PRO A 295 -22.27 -5.48 7.49
CA PRO A 295 -21.90 -6.67 6.72
C PRO A 295 -23.11 -7.21 5.93
N HIS A 296 -23.00 -7.23 4.61
CA HIS A 296 -24.01 -7.73 3.68
C HIS A 296 -23.68 -9.16 3.23
N LYS A 297 -22.41 -9.43 2.92
CA LYS A 297 -21.87 -10.77 2.64
C LYS A 297 -20.57 -10.95 3.41
N VAL A 298 -20.36 -12.17 3.93
CA VAL A 298 -19.14 -12.55 4.62
C VAL A 298 -18.70 -13.91 4.09
N PHE A 299 -17.50 -13.96 3.53
CA PHE A 299 -16.82 -15.18 3.12
C PHE A 299 -15.65 -15.39 4.07
N THR A 300 -15.62 -16.52 4.77
CA THR A 300 -14.55 -16.82 5.73
C THR A 300 -13.59 -17.87 5.16
N GLY A 301 -12.33 -17.80 5.58
CA GLY A 301 -11.27 -18.68 5.14
C GLY A 301 -11.54 -20.15 5.48
N GLU A 302 -12.28 -20.44 6.55
CA GLU A 302 -12.67 -21.80 6.90
C GLU A 302 -13.62 -22.39 5.88
N VAL A 303 -14.57 -21.62 5.34
CA VAL A 303 -15.49 -22.09 4.30
C VAL A 303 -14.72 -22.40 3.01
N LEU A 304 -13.76 -21.52 2.65
CA LEU A 304 -12.86 -21.75 1.51
C LEU A 304 -11.99 -23.00 1.72
N ALA A 305 -11.53 -23.23 2.95
CA ALA A 305 -10.77 -24.41 3.35
C ALA A 305 -11.64 -25.68 3.46
N HIS A 306 -12.92 -25.62 3.80
CA HIS A 306 -13.74 -26.84 3.94
C HIS A 306 -14.16 -27.44 2.59
N ASN A 307 -14.37 -26.60 1.58
CA ASN A 307 -14.56 -27.05 0.19
C ASN A 307 -13.30 -27.72 -0.40
N THR A 308 -12.21 -27.78 0.37
CA THR A 308 -10.96 -28.43 -0.02
C THR A 308 -10.84 -29.90 0.36
N CYS A 309 -11.53 -30.31 1.43
CA CYS A 309 -11.41 -31.64 2.02
C CYS A 309 -12.52 -32.61 1.58
N SER A 310 -13.61 -32.10 0.99
CA SER A 310 -14.82 -32.86 0.69
C SER A 310 -14.94 -33.34 -0.77
N GLY A 311 -13.94 -33.08 -1.63
CA GLY A 311 -13.97 -33.48 -3.05
C GLY A 311 -12.62 -33.92 -3.59
N ALA A 312 -12.40 -35.24 -3.61
CA ALA A 312 -11.52 -35.96 -4.54
C ALA A 312 -10.09 -35.42 -4.79
N ASP A 313 -9.22 -35.50 -3.77
CA ASP A 313 -7.76 -35.32 -3.96
C ASP A 313 -7.01 -36.67 -4.04
N SER A 314 -7.68 -37.72 -4.53
CA SER A 314 -7.09 -39.04 -4.76
C SER A 314 -7.03 -39.46 -6.24
N SER A 315 -7.36 -38.60 -7.22
CA SER A 315 -7.35 -39.05 -8.63
C SER A 315 -7.16 -38.03 -9.76
N ASN A 316 -7.02 -36.72 -9.54
CA ASN A 316 -6.74 -35.78 -10.66
C ASN A 316 -5.25 -35.41 -10.75
N ALA A 317 -4.53 -36.18 -11.57
CA ALA A 317 -3.10 -36.09 -11.88
C ALA A 317 -2.72 -34.86 -12.75
N GLY A 318 -3.04 -33.64 -12.28
CA GLY A 318 -2.69 -32.40 -12.96
C GLY A 318 -1.91 -31.44 -12.07
N LEU A 319 -0.99 -30.67 -12.67
CA LEU A 319 -0.27 -29.60 -11.99
C LEU A 319 -1.26 -28.53 -11.46
N ARG A 320 -1.00 -28.02 -10.27
CA ARG A 320 -1.75 -26.98 -9.56
C ARG A 320 -0.88 -25.75 -9.32
N THR A 321 -1.52 -24.63 -8.99
CA THR A 321 -0.82 -23.39 -8.67
C THR A 321 -0.76 -23.16 -7.17
N TYR A 322 0.42 -22.77 -6.68
CA TYR A 322 0.72 -22.50 -5.28
C TYR A 322 1.41 -21.16 -5.13
N LYS A 323 1.17 -20.46 -4.03
CA LYS A 323 2.01 -19.35 -3.58
C LYS A 323 2.92 -19.81 -2.45
N VAL A 324 4.20 -19.46 -2.52
CA VAL A 324 5.23 -19.79 -1.51
C VAL A 324 6.06 -18.54 -1.23
N LYS A 325 5.99 -18.03 0.00
CA LYS A 325 6.81 -16.88 0.42
C LYS A 325 8.17 -17.34 0.92
N ILE A 326 9.22 -16.68 0.46
CA ILE A 326 10.58 -16.76 1.02
C ILE A 326 10.83 -15.46 1.75
N GLU A 327 11.20 -15.52 3.02
CA GLU A 327 11.41 -14.34 3.85
C GLU A 327 12.71 -14.45 4.64
N SER A 328 13.50 -13.38 4.64
CA SER A 328 14.76 -13.25 5.36
C SER A 328 14.74 -12.01 6.26
N GLY A 329 15.62 -11.99 7.27
CA GLY A 329 15.89 -10.78 8.05
C GLY A 329 15.77 -10.90 9.57
N TRP A 330 15.55 -12.11 10.10
CA TRP A 330 15.86 -12.38 11.50
C TRP A 330 17.36 -12.23 11.73
N GLY A 331 17.77 -11.83 12.93
CA GLY A 331 19.17 -11.59 13.29
C GLY A 331 19.34 -10.31 14.11
N ASN A 332 20.58 -9.97 14.45
CA ASN A 332 20.91 -8.78 15.24
C ASN A 332 22.08 -7.98 14.62
N ALA A 333 22.25 -8.06 13.29
CA ALA A 333 23.22 -7.26 12.55
C ALA A 333 22.97 -5.76 12.79
N LYS A 334 23.97 -5.06 13.34
CA LYS A 334 23.85 -3.63 13.70
C LYS A 334 23.58 -2.72 12.49
N ASN A 335 24.20 -3.03 11.35
CA ASN A 335 24.14 -2.17 10.16
C ASN A 335 23.21 -2.72 9.06
N GLY A 336 22.36 -3.68 9.42
CA GLY A 336 21.60 -4.48 8.46
C GLY A 336 22.40 -5.67 7.92
N CYS A 337 21.69 -6.58 7.25
CA CYS A 337 22.25 -7.74 6.57
C CYS A 337 21.87 -7.66 5.10
N PHE A 338 22.88 -7.74 4.23
CA PHE A 338 22.69 -7.92 2.79
C PHE A 338 22.50 -9.40 2.47
N TRP A 339 21.51 -9.70 1.65
CA TRP A 339 21.12 -11.02 1.24
C TRP A 339 21.26 -11.16 -0.27
N GLU A 340 22.01 -12.16 -0.69
CA GLU A 340 22.04 -12.68 -2.05
C GLU A 340 21.24 -13.98 -2.06
N GLY A 341 20.10 -13.94 -2.74
CA GLY A 341 19.14 -15.04 -2.76
C GLY A 341 18.99 -15.64 -4.14
N ARG A 342 18.83 -16.97 -4.16
CA ARG A 342 18.46 -17.75 -5.34
C ARG A 342 17.42 -18.78 -4.95
N ALA A 343 16.37 -18.92 -5.76
CA ALA A 343 15.39 -19.97 -5.63
C ALA A 343 15.27 -20.73 -6.95
N ASP A 344 15.37 -22.05 -6.89
CA ASP A 344 15.26 -22.97 -8.02
C ASP A 344 14.04 -23.89 -7.85
N ILE A 345 13.27 -24.08 -8.92
CA ILE A 345 12.08 -24.91 -8.98
C ILE A 345 12.35 -26.12 -9.87
N THR A 346 12.23 -27.32 -9.30
CA THR A 346 12.42 -28.58 -10.02
C THR A 346 11.11 -29.38 -10.04
N GLY A 347 10.74 -29.93 -11.21
CA GLY A 347 9.48 -30.65 -11.37
C GLY A 347 8.24 -29.75 -11.38
N GLY A 348 8.41 -28.49 -11.76
CA GLY A 348 7.37 -27.46 -11.86
C GLY A 348 7.90 -26.23 -12.61
N SER A 349 7.16 -25.12 -12.56
CA SER A 349 7.54 -23.85 -13.19
C SER A 349 7.17 -22.66 -12.31
N LEU A 350 8.00 -21.62 -12.33
CA LEU A 350 7.76 -20.29 -11.76
C LEU A 350 6.88 -19.49 -12.73
N LEU A 351 5.70 -19.10 -12.28
CA LEU A 351 4.77 -18.27 -13.06
C LEU A 351 5.02 -16.78 -12.84
N SER A 352 5.20 -16.37 -11.58
CA SER A 352 5.39 -14.98 -11.21
C SER A 352 6.14 -14.83 -9.88
N THR A 353 6.71 -13.65 -9.67
CA THR A 353 7.39 -13.25 -8.43
C THR A 353 6.86 -11.91 -7.98
N GLU A 354 6.53 -11.78 -6.69
CA GLU A 354 6.19 -10.52 -6.05
C GLU A 354 7.22 -10.16 -4.98
N THR A 355 7.68 -8.91 -4.99
CA THR A 355 8.66 -8.40 -4.02
C THR A 355 7.99 -7.89 -2.74
N CYS A 356 8.45 -8.40 -1.60
CA CYS A 356 8.08 -7.96 -0.25
C CYS A 356 9.24 -7.16 0.39
N PHE A 357 9.85 -6.25 -0.36
CA PHE A 357 10.99 -5.48 0.11
C PHE A 357 10.56 -4.30 1.00
N ARG A 358 11.40 -3.98 1.99
CA ARG A 358 11.17 -2.89 2.95
C ARG A 358 12.34 -1.92 2.96
N GLY A 359 12.04 -0.67 3.27
CA GLY A 359 13.02 0.33 3.65
C GLY A 359 13.30 0.26 5.16
N ARG A 360 14.38 0.94 5.60
CA ARG A 360 14.53 1.39 6.98
C ARG A 360 13.33 2.25 7.35
N SER A 361 12.52 1.72 8.24
CA SER A 361 11.29 2.32 8.73
C SER A 361 11.56 3.62 9.49
N ILE A 362 11.16 4.75 8.92
CA ILE A 362 11.10 6.06 9.60
C ILE A 362 9.70 6.63 9.36
N LEU A 363 8.97 6.89 10.45
CA LEU A 363 7.68 7.57 10.43
C LEU A 363 7.82 9.02 10.90
N ALA A 364 8.40 9.24 12.08
CA ALA A 364 8.73 10.57 12.59
C ALA A 364 10.24 10.84 12.42
N PRO A 365 10.65 11.83 11.60
CA PRO A 365 12.04 12.27 11.60
C PRO A 365 12.39 12.95 12.92
N THR A 366 13.54 12.61 13.49
CA THR A 366 14.01 13.15 14.76
C THR A 366 15.48 13.61 14.65
N PRO A 367 15.94 14.57 15.49
CA PRO A 367 17.28 15.17 15.37
C PRO A 367 18.43 14.21 15.61
N ASP A 368 18.17 13.11 16.33
CA ASP A 368 19.14 12.08 16.64
C ASP A 368 19.45 11.19 15.43
N ILE A 369 18.65 11.27 14.36
CA ILE A 369 18.92 10.60 13.09
C ILE A 369 19.69 11.56 12.19
N GLN A 370 20.95 11.22 11.92
CA GLN A 370 21.78 11.98 11.00
C GLN A 370 21.20 11.92 9.58
N ASP A 371 21.16 13.07 8.90
CA ASP A 371 20.81 13.12 7.48
C ASP A 371 21.79 12.27 6.66
N ASP A 372 21.25 11.31 5.93
CA ASP A 372 21.99 10.36 5.10
C ASP A 372 21.31 10.31 3.73
N PRO A 373 21.90 10.91 2.68
CA PRO A 373 21.39 10.80 1.31
C PRO A 373 21.36 9.35 0.79
N GLY A 374 22.20 8.48 1.36
CA GLY A 374 22.21 7.03 1.12
C GLY A 374 21.19 6.26 1.96
N MET A 375 20.39 6.93 2.80
CA MET A 375 19.29 6.30 3.52
C MET A 375 18.39 5.58 2.51
N ASN A 376 18.28 4.27 2.70
CA ASN A 376 17.53 3.35 1.84
C ASN A 376 18.03 3.14 0.40
N ALA A 377 19.30 3.42 0.12
CA ALA A 377 20.02 2.86 -1.03
C ALA A 377 20.37 1.37 -0.79
N LEU A 378 19.35 0.52 -0.64
CA LEU A 378 19.48 -0.84 -0.07
C LEU A 378 19.92 -1.94 -1.06
N GLY A 379 19.93 -1.65 -2.36
CA GLY A 379 20.20 -2.65 -3.40
C GLY A 379 19.12 -3.74 -3.47
N ASN A 380 17.88 -3.45 -3.06
CA ASN A 380 16.76 -4.37 -3.16
C ASN A 380 16.34 -4.52 -4.63
N ALA A 381 16.47 -5.70 -5.22
CA ALA A 381 16.16 -5.93 -6.63
C ALA A 381 15.91 -7.42 -6.94
N ILE A 382 15.09 -7.68 -7.96
CA ILE A 382 15.17 -8.94 -8.73
C ILE A 382 16.34 -8.80 -9.69
N VAL A 383 17.32 -9.70 -9.59
CA VAL A 383 18.54 -9.68 -10.41
C VAL A 383 18.32 -10.44 -11.72
N SER A 384 17.69 -11.60 -11.65
CA SER A 384 17.36 -12.42 -12.80
C SER A 384 16.12 -13.29 -12.53
N GLN A 385 15.38 -13.64 -13.57
CA GLN A 385 14.24 -14.54 -13.48
C GLN A 385 14.09 -15.36 -14.76
N SER A 386 13.76 -16.64 -14.61
CA SER A 386 13.37 -17.58 -15.66
C SER A 386 12.09 -18.33 -15.26
N GLU A 387 11.66 -19.29 -16.07
CA GLU A 387 10.53 -20.17 -15.75
C GLU A 387 10.83 -21.19 -14.62
N SER A 388 12.07 -21.23 -14.10
CA SER A 388 12.46 -22.18 -13.05
C SER A 388 13.34 -21.57 -11.97
N THR A 389 13.81 -20.35 -12.13
CA THR A 389 14.78 -19.73 -11.23
C THR A 389 14.45 -18.27 -11.01
N VAL A 390 14.67 -17.78 -9.78
CA VAL A 390 14.73 -16.34 -9.49
C VAL A 390 15.92 -16.04 -8.61
N GLU A 391 16.63 -14.97 -8.94
CA GLU A 391 17.74 -14.42 -8.16
C GLU A 391 17.39 -13.01 -7.73
N TRP A 392 17.72 -12.66 -6.49
CA TRP A 392 17.42 -11.35 -5.93
C TRP A 392 18.48 -10.92 -4.92
N THR A 393 18.50 -9.63 -4.68
CA THR A 393 19.24 -9.02 -3.58
C THR A 393 18.29 -8.27 -2.68
N CYS A 394 18.51 -8.31 -1.36
CA CYS A 394 17.84 -7.40 -0.46
C CYS A 394 18.65 -7.10 0.80
N THR A 395 18.43 -5.93 1.41
CA THR A 395 18.96 -5.59 2.72
C THR A 395 17.85 -5.56 3.74
N THR A 396 18.03 -6.27 4.85
CA THR A 396 17.09 -6.29 5.97
C THR A 396 17.74 -5.73 7.23
N PHE A 397 16.93 -5.27 8.17
CA PHE A 397 17.40 -4.74 9.44
C PHE A 397 16.85 -5.53 10.61
N ARG A 398 17.48 -5.40 11.78
CA ARG A 398 16.94 -5.95 13.02
C ARG A 398 15.51 -5.45 13.23
N ASN A 399 14.59 -6.37 13.50
CA ASN A 399 13.24 -6.03 13.97
C ASN A 399 13.32 -5.22 15.27
N PRO A 400 12.83 -3.96 15.32
CA PRO A 400 12.90 -3.15 16.53
C PRO A 400 12.11 -3.76 17.69
N THR A 401 10.95 -4.36 17.39
CA THR A 401 10.10 -5.09 18.32
C THR A 401 9.47 -6.29 17.64
N THR A 402 8.75 -7.12 18.39
CA THR A 402 7.98 -8.26 17.86
C THR A 402 6.78 -7.86 16.98
N LEU A 403 6.45 -6.57 16.90
CA LEU A 403 5.33 -6.03 16.11
C LEU A 403 5.80 -5.27 14.86
N HIS A 404 7.09 -4.96 14.75
CA HIS A 404 7.65 -4.15 13.65
C HIS A 404 8.62 -4.98 12.84
N SER A 405 8.11 -5.59 11.77
CA SER A 405 8.93 -6.41 10.89
C SER A 405 9.77 -5.56 9.95
N HIS A 406 11.09 -5.78 9.99
CA HIS A 406 12.08 -5.23 9.06
C HIS A 406 12.68 -6.34 8.18
N THR A 407 11.98 -7.47 8.06
CA THR A 407 12.31 -8.55 7.12
C THR A 407 12.09 -8.11 5.68
N GLY A 408 12.55 -8.92 4.73
CA GLY A 408 12.29 -8.76 3.31
C GLY A 408 12.12 -10.12 2.65
N GLY A 409 11.60 -10.16 1.43
CA GLY A 409 11.39 -11.44 0.78
C GLY A 409 10.70 -11.37 -0.56
N LEU A 410 10.36 -12.55 -1.08
CA LEU A 410 9.63 -12.76 -2.32
C LEU A 410 8.44 -13.68 -2.07
N ILE A 411 7.36 -13.50 -2.84
CA ILE A 411 6.31 -14.49 -2.98
C ILE A 411 6.44 -15.10 -4.38
N LEU A 412 6.63 -16.41 -4.43
CA LEU A 412 6.71 -17.17 -5.67
C LEU A 412 5.36 -17.78 -6.00
N GLU A 413 4.88 -17.60 -7.23
CA GLU A 413 3.74 -18.34 -7.75
C GLU A 413 4.24 -19.50 -8.60
N VAL A 414 3.96 -20.72 -8.15
CA VAL A 414 4.56 -21.95 -8.67
C VAL A 414 3.47 -22.86 -9.21
N LYS A 415 3.63 -23.30 -10.46
CA LYS A 415 2.82 -24.37 -11.06
C LYS A 415 3.56 -25.69 -10.92
N GLY A 416 2.99 -26.63 -10.18
CA GLY A 416 3.65 -27.88 -9.80
C GLY A 416 2.69 -28.91 -9.20
N ASP A 417 3.24 -30.01 -8.70
CA ASP A 417 2.54 -31.00 -7.89
C ASP A 417 3.21 -31.13 -6.51
N ARG A 418 2.78 -32.12 -5.71
CA ARG A 418 3.33 -32.33 -4.36
C ARG A 418 4.80 -32.75 -4.33
N HIS A 419 5.36 -33.17 -5.47
CA HIS A 419 6.77 -33.56 -5.62
C HIS A 419 7.63 -32.43 -6.19
N THR A 420 7.03 -31.34 -6.69
CA THR A 420 7.78 -30.14 -7.09
C THR A 420 8.62 -29.63 -5.93
N VAL A 421 9.92 -29.45 -6.17
CA VAL A 421 10.90 -29.02 -5.18
C VAL A 421 11.16 -27.53 -5.34
N ILE A 422 11.14 -26.80 -4.23
CA ILE A 422 11.66 -25.44 -4.11
C ILE A 422 12.95 -25.51 -3.30
N GLN A 423 14.05 -25.19 -3.95
CA GLN A 423 15.36 -25.05 -3.33
C GLN A 423 15.67 -23.58 -3.17
N VAL A 424 16.08 -23.15 -1.98
CA VAL A 424 16.45 -21.77 -1.69
C VAL A 424 17.87 -21.74 -1.14
N GLU A 425 18.69 -20.87 -1.73
CA GLU A 425 20.02 -20.54 -1.25
C GLU A 425 20.08 -19.05 -0.91
N LEU A 426 20.48 -18.73 0.32
CA LEU A 426 20.66 -17.37 0.80
C LEU A 426 22.02 -17.25 1.48
N ASN A 427 22.90 -16.40 0.94
CA ASN A 427 24.27 -16.20 1.43
C ASN A 427 25.05 -17.51 1.64
N GLY A 428 24.92 -18.45 0.70
CA GLY A 428 25.58 -19.77 0.73
C GLY A 428 24.92 -20.83 1.63
N THR A 429 23.87 -20.48 2.38
CA THR A 429 23.07 -21.46 3.14
C THR A 429 21.90 -21.93 2.30
N ARG A 430 21.81 -23.26 2.12
CA ARG A 430 20.79 -23.90 1.27
C ARG A 430 19.82 -24.74 2.09
N ILE A 431 18.53 -24.61 1.76
CA ILE A 431 17.47 -25.53 2.18
C ILE A 431 16.57 -25.85 0.99
N GLU A 432 15.90 -27.00 1.04
CA GLU A 432 14.93 -27.41 0.04
C GLU A 432 13.72 -28.07 0.69
N ALA A 433 12.58 -27.95 0.03
CA ALA A 433 11.37 -28.66 0.38
C ALA A 433 10.50 -28.89 -0.84
N THR A 434 9.75 -29.98 -0.82
CA THR A 434 8.67 -30.20 -1.78
C THR A 434 7.45 -29.34 -1.45
N ILE A 435 6.60 -29.05 -2.44
CA ILE A 435 5.27 -28.46 -2.19
C ILE A 435 4.46 -29.32 -1.21
N GLY A 436 4.55 -30.65 -1.31
CA GLY A 436 3.88 -31.58 -0.38
C GLY A 436 4.27 -31.35 1.08
N GLU A 437 5.55 -31.11 1.33
CA GLU A 437 6.07 -30.75 2.65
C GLU A 437 5.65 -29.36 3.10
N LEU A 438 5.70 -28.37 2.20
CA LEU A 438 5.32 -26.99 2.50
C LEU A 438 3.81 -26.82 2.75
N LEU A 439 2.98 -27.71 2.19
CA LEU A 439 1.56 -27.81 2.54
C LEU A 439 1.36 -28.25 4.00
N LEU A 440 2.30 -28.99 4.59
CA LEU A 440 2.26 -29.43 5.99
C LEU A 440 2.86 -28.39 6.95
N GLY A 441 3.90 -27.66 6.55
CA GLY A 441 4.58 -26.69 7.39
C GLY A 441 5.76 -25.98 6.71
N ASN A 442 6.26 -24.91 7.33
CA ASN A 442 7.40 -24.14 6.82
C ASN A 442 8.74 -24.89 6.96
N ARG A 443 9.80 -24.33 6.37
CA ARG A 443 11.20 -24.71 6.62
C ARG A 443 12.02 -23.47 6.95
N THR A 444 12.96 -23.58 7.88
CA THR A 444 13.81 -22.46 8.30
C THR A 444 15.28 -22.84 8.26
N ALA A 445 16.14 -21.83 8.11
CA ALA A 445 17.58 -21.99 8.23
C ALA A 445 18.21 -20.77 8.90
N HIS A 446 19.28 -21.03 9.65
CA HIS A 446 20.15 -20.01 10.21
C HIS A 446 21.46 -20.00 9.44
N LEU A 447 22.05 -18.82 9.22
CA LEU A 447 23.36 -18.70 8.59
C LEU A 447 24.50 -19.13 9.53
N ARG A 448 24.28 -19.09 10.85
CA ARG A 448 25.24 -19.54 11.88
C ARG A 448 24.54 -20.18 13.08
N ALA A 449 25.29 -20.88 13.92
CA ALA A 449 24.74 -21.70 15.01
C ALA A 449 23.90 -20.96 16.08
N TYR A 450 24.14 -19.67 16.35
CA TYR A 450 23.48 -18.94 17.44
C TYR A 450 23.17 -17.49 17.06
N ASN A 451 21.96 -17.01 17.41
CA ASN A 451 21.51 -15.61 17.32
C ASN A 451 21.92 -14.92 16.00
N SER A 452 21.83 -15.67 14.91
CA SER A 452 22.35 -15.28 13.61
C SER A 452 21.23 -14.93 12.64
N GLU A 453 21.65 -14.41 11.51
CA GLU A 453 20.79 -14.14 10.38
C GLU A 453 20.05 -15.42 9.97
N ALA A 454 18.73 -15.33 9.78
CA ALA A 454 17.91 -16.49 9.42
C ALA A 454 16.84 -16.15 8.40
N PHE A 455 16.34 -17.19 7.75
CA PHE A 455 15.30 -17.11 6.73
C PHE A 455 14.34 -18.31 6.80
N VAL A 456 13.18 -18.15 6.17
CA VAL A 456 12.08 -19.12 6.15
C VAL A 456 11.53 -19.28 4.73
N ILE A 457 11.26 -20.52 4.34
CA ILE A 457 10.32 -20.86 3.28
C ILE A 457 8.98 -21.12 3.95
N HIS A 458 8.02 -20.24 3.74
CA HIS A 458 6.68 -20.33 4.32
C HIS A 458 5.89 -21.51 3.75
N ARG A 459 4.74 -21.79 4.37
CA ARG A 459 3.82 -22.81 3.88
C ARG A 459 3.42 -22.53 2.43
N ALA A 460 3.20 -23.59 1.66
CA ALA A 460 2.61 -23.47 0.35
C ALA A 460 1.10 -23.23 0.47
N VAL A 461 0.60 -22.24 -0.25
CA VAL A 461 -0.83 -21.89 -0.27
C VAL A 461 -1.38 -22.30 -1.63
N HIS A 462 -2.33 -23.23 -1.65
CA HIS A 462 -2.98 -23.65 -2.89
C HIS A 462 -3.91 -22.55 -3.42
N GLU A 463 -4.00 -22.37 -4.75
CA GLU A 463 -4.83 -21.37 -5.45
C GLU A 463 -6.22 -21.13 -4.84
N ARG A 464 -7.02 -22.19 -4.70
CA ARG A 464 -8.35 -22.14 -4.07
C ARG A 464 -8.43 -21.45 -2.69
N LEU A 465 -7.33 -21.35 -1.95
CA LEU A 465 -7.27 -20.70 -0.64
C LEU A 465 -6.97 -19.20 -0.73
N TYR A 466 -6.39 -18.73 -1.84
CA TYR A 466 -6.13 -17.31 -2.07
C TYR A 466 -7.02 -16.70 -3.16
N THR A 467 -7.94 -17.45 -3.77
CA THR A 467 -8.89 -16.94 -4.77
C THR A 467 -10.35 -17.02 -4.31
N LEU A 468 -11.15 -16.01 -4.63
CA LEU A 468 -12.61 -16.00 -4.45
C LEU A 468 -13.27 -15.47 -5.73
N ARG A 469 -14.37 -16.11 -6.17
CA ARG A 469 -15.19 -15.61 -7.28
C ARG A 469 -16.66 -15.79 -6.94
N GLU A 470 -17.38 -14.70 -6.86
CA GLU A 470 -18.77 -14.67 -6.38
C GLU A 470 -19.62 -13.75 -7.23
N THR A 471 -20.89 -14.14 -7.41
CA THR A 471 -21.91 -13.31 -8.03
C THR A 471 -23.18 -13.38 -7.20
N TRP A 472 -23.87 -12.26 -7.06
CA TRP A 472 -25.16 -12.23 -6.37
C TRP A 472 -25.99 -11.03 -6.81
N ARG A 473 -27.23 -10.98 -6.34
CA ARG A 473 -28.17 -9.90 -6.59
C ARG A 473 -28.65 -9.29 -5.27
N ASP A 474 -28.83 -7.97 -5.25
CA ASP A 474 -29.48 -7.24 -4.15
C ASP A 474 -30.54 -6.28 -4.67
N ASP A 475 -31.81 -6.66 -4.59
CA ASP A 475 -32.93 -5.80 -5.01
C ASP A 475 -33.45 -4.89 -3.88
N THR A 476 -32.81 -4.92 -2.71
CA THR A 476 -33.28 -4.15 -1.56
C THR A 476 -32.64 -2.78 -1.57
N ILE A 477 -33.44 -1.73 -1.70
CA ILE A 477 -32.99 -0.33 -1.54
C ILE A 477 -33.21 0.06 -0.08
N GLU A 478 -32.14 0.48 0.61
CA GLU A 478 -32.22 0.89 2.03
C GLU A 478 -32.21 2.42 2.21
N SER A 479 -31.75 3.16 1.21
CA SER A 479 -31.68 4.63 1.22
C SER A 479 -31.60 5.19 -0.20
N ASP A 480 -31.69 6.51 -0.33
CA ASP A 480 -31.52 7.22 -1.62
C ASP A 480 -30.15 6.96 -2.27
N CYS A 481 -29.15 6.53 -1.48
CA CYS A 481 -27.83 6.12 -1.94
C CYS A 481 -27.29 5.01 -1.04
N ASP A 482 -27.35 3.76 -1.50
CA ASP A 482 -26.71 2.64 -0.82
C ASP A 482 -25.23 2.57 -1.20
N VAL A 483 -24.38 2.41 -0.18
CA VAL A 483 -22.93 2.42 -0.34
C VAL A 483 -22.40 1.01 -0.09
N TYR A 484 -21.73 0.45 -1.09
CA TYR A 484 -21.16 -0.90 -1.00
C TYR A 484 -19.64 -0.84 -1.08
N HIS A 485 -18.93 -1.38 -0.10
CA HIS A 485 -17.47 -1.50 -0.14
C HIS A 485 -17.03 -2.90 0.29
N VAL A 486 -15.78 -3.26 0.00
CA VAL A 486 -15.26 -4.60 0.31
C VAL A 486 -14.01 -4.47 1.16
N GLU A 487 -13.91 -5.32 2.18
CA GLU A 487 -12.71 -5.47 3.01
C GLU A 487 -12.22 -6.90 2.94
N ILE A 488 -10.92 -7.07 2.70
CA ILE A 488 -10.25 -8.35 2.52
C ILE A 488 -9.14 -8.46 3.55
N ARG A 489 -9.05 -9.60 4.23
CA ARG A 489 -7.97 -9.95 5.15
C ARG A 489 -7.41 -11.32 4.81
N GLN A 490 -6.10 -11.44 4.85
CA GLN A 490 -5.36 -12.69 4.71
C GLN A 490 -4.83 -13.19 6.06
N VAL A 491 -4.44 -14.46 6.12
CA VAL A 491 -3.89 -15.09 7.34
C VAL A 491 -2.57 -14.45 7.78
N ASN A 492 -1.71 -14.03 6.84
CA ASN A 492 -0.51 -13.24 7.10
C ASN A 492 -0.78 -11.80 7.63
N GLY A 493 -2.04 -11.46 7.87
CA GLY A 493 -2.48 -10.16 8.38
C GLY A 493 -2.65 -9.10 7.31
N GLN A 494 -2.14 -9.28 6.08
CA GLN A 494 -2.26 -8.28 5.03
C GLN A 494 -3.72 -8.06 4.64
N CYS A 495 -4.07 -6.79 4.39
CA CYS A 495 -5.44 -6.36 4.12
C CYS A 495 -5.56 -5.59 2.81
N ALA A 496 -6.78 -5.58 2.26
CA ALA A 496 -7.19 -4.67 1.19
C ALA A 496 -8.55 -4.05 1.50
N TRP A 497 -8.72 -2.78 1.11
CA TRP A 497 -9.95 -2.02 1.30
C TRP A 497 -10.37 -1.40 -0.03
N ILE A 498 -11.44 -1.96 -0.60
CA ILE A 498 -11.89 -1.68 -1.96
C ILE A 498 -12.83 -0.49 -1.96
N SER A 499 -12.60 0.46 -2.87
CA SER A 499 -13.41 1.68 -2.98
C SER A 499 -14.90 1.39 -3.04
N PRO A 500 -15.74 2.30 -2.51
CA PRO A 500 -17.17 2.11 -2.55
C PRO A 500 -17.75 2.18 -3.96
N ILE A 501 -18.88 1.49 -4.16
CA ILE A 501 -19.85 1.76 -5.21
C ILE A 501 -21.03 2.50 -4.57
N TYR A 502 -21.44 3.61 -5.19
CA TYR A 502 -22.57 4.43 -4.75
C TYR A 502 -23.79 4.13 -5.63
N ALA A 503 -24.71 3.32 -5.11
CA ALA A 503 -25.92 2.90 -5.82
C ALA A 503 -27.10 3.81 -5.46
N LEU A 504 -27.47 4.68 -6.39
CA LEU A 504 -28.62 5.58 -6.27
C LEU A 504 -29.93 4.81 -6.49
N ALA A 505 -30.96 5.19 -5.73
CA ALA A 505 -32.31 4.59 -5.80
C ALA A 505 -32.99 4.80 -7.17
#